data_AF-A0A7Z9JPB3-F1
#
_entry.id   AF-A0A7Z9JPB3-F1
#
_cell.length_a   1.000
_cell.length_b   1.000
_cell.length_c   1.000
_cell.angle_alpha   90.00
_cell.angle_beta   90.00
_cell.angle_gamma   90.00
#
_symmetry.space_group_name_H-M   'P 1'
#
loop_
_entity.id
_entity.type
_entity.pdbx_description
1 polymer ?
#
loop_
_entity_poly.entity_id
_entity_poly.type
_entity_poly.pdbx_seq_one_letter_code
_entity_poly.pdbx_strand_id
1 'polypeptide(L)'
;MLVGPVLFGAGRLHPGADQAALKVPKTRCRRLLPWILAVQVVGADMGVATVAWINLSRVSDLSGELTSICSEFPRSGPALVEEAGIARACGHPALLHPFIMTSLSRRGLWNATDFETALSAGEFGTALIDFDPKQPVTGVHLDRWTGPVLNAFRAAPTQTAYPGGVWAVSW
;
A
#
# COMPACT_ATOMS: atom_id res chain seq x y z
N MET A 1 -4.12 -5.38 9.09
CA MET A 1 -4.71 -5.62 10.42
C MET A 1 -4.89 -7.11 10.60
N LEU A 2 -4.08 -7.74 11.46
CA LEU A 2 -4.19 -9.15 11.81
C LEU A 2 -5.33 -9.31 12.82
N VAL A 3 -6.47 -9.83 12.38
CA VAL A 3 -7.57 -10.17 13.28
C VAL A 3 -7.25 -11.52 13.91
N GLY A 4 -6.68 -11.50 15.10
CA GLY A 4 -6.46 -12.69 15.92
C GLY A 4 -7.79 -13.28 16.43
N PRO A 5 -7.82 -14.58 16.77
CA PRO A 5 -9.02 -15.21 17.32
C PRO A 5 -9.36 -14.61 18.68
N VAL A 6 -10.52 -13.97 18.77
CA VAL A 6 -11.10 -13.42 20.00
C VAL A 6 -11.64 -14.58 20.85
N LEU A 7 -10.77 -15.32 21.55
CA LEU A 7 -11.21 -16.38 22.47
C LEU A 7 -10.55 -16.38 23.85
N PHE A 8 -9.71 -15.40 24.18
CA PHE A 8 -9.16 -15.29 25.54
C PHE A 8 -9.27 -13.86 26.07
N GLY A 9 -10.48 -13.52 26.54
CA GLY A 9 -10.69 -12.41 27.47
C GLY A 9 -10.65 -12.93 28.90
N ALA A 10 -9.54 -12.71 29.59
CA ALA A 10 -9.38 -12.99 31.00
C ALA A 10 -10.11 -11.94 31.86
N GLY A 11 -10.84 -12.40 32.88
CA GLY A 11 -11.05 -11.66 34.13
C GLY A 11 -12.44 -11.04 34.36
N ARG A 12 -13.22 -11.67 35.26
CA ARG A 12 -13.50 -11.14 36.62
C ARG A 12 -14.26 -12.20 37.43
N LEU A 13 -13.65 -12.64 38.53
CA LEU A 13 -14.30 -13.43 39.58
C LEU A 13 -15.32 -12.54 40.31
N HIS A 14 -16.56 -12.98 40.38
CA HIS A 14 -17.55 -12.58 41.39
C HIS A 14 -18.08 -13.85 42.06
N PRO A 15 -18.00 -13.97 43.40
CA PRO A 15 -18.46 -15.16 44.09
C PRO A 15 -19.97 -15.02 44.39
N GLY A 16 -20.74 -16.01 43.96
CA GLY A 16 -22.11 -16.22 44.45
C GLY A 16 -23.21 -15.72 43.52
N ALA A 17 -23.68 -16.61 42.64
CA ALA A 17 -25.09 -16.75 42.31
C ALA A 17 -25.26 -18.02 41.48
N ASP A 18 -25.98 -18.99 42.06
CA ASP A 18 -26.76 -20.02 41.43
C ASP A 18 -26.09 -20.98 40.42
N GLN A 19 -25.95 -22.21 40.92
CA GLN A 19 -25.84 -23.44 40.14
C GLN A 19 -27.13 -23.68 39.32
N ALA A 20 -27.44 -22.82 38.37
CA ALA A 20 -28.26 -23.21 37.23
C ALA A 20 -27.30 -23.83 36.21
N ALA A 21 -27.26 -25.17 36.21
CA ALA A 21 -26.50 -25.95 35.25
C ALA A 21 -26.90 -25.57 33.81
N LEU A 22 -26.16 -24.63 33.22
CA LEU A 22 -26.06 -24.49 31.77
C LEU A 22 -25.33 -25.74 31.26
N LYS A 23 -26.10 -26.83 31.09
CA LYS A 23 -25.78 -27.90 30.16
C LYS A 23 -25.77 -27.29 28.76
N VAL A 24 -24.70 -26.57 28.43
CA VAL A 24 -24.34 -26.30 27.04
C VAL A 24 -24.20 -27.70 26.41
N PRO A 25 -24.92 -28.03 25.32
CA PRO A 25 -24.84 -29.33 24.70
C PRO A 25 -23.42 -29.48 24.09
N LYS A 26 -22.48 -29.99 24.88
CA LYS A 26 -21.05 -30.18 24.57
C LYS A 26 -20.81 -30.99 23.30
N THR A 27 -21.79 -31.77 22.84
CA THR A 27 -21.69 -32.67 21.69
C THR A 27 -21.92 -31.98 20.34
N ARG A 28 -22.72 -30.91 20.26
CA ARG A 28 -23.06 -30.26 18.98
C ARG A 28 -21.96 -29.31 18.51
N CYS A 29 -21.38 -28.52 19.43
CA CYS A 29 -20.21 -27.66 19.11
C CYS A 29 -19.00 -28.47 18.66
N ARG A 30 -18.75 -29.66 19.22
CA ARG A 30 -17.60 -30.51 18.86
C ARG A 30 -17.69 -31.10 17.45
N ARG A 31 -18.91 -31.34 16.93
CA ARG A 31 -19.15 -31.84 15.56
C ARG A 31 -19.05 -30.75 14.49
N LEU A 32 -19.39 -29.50 14.83
CA LEU A 32 -19.36 -28.38 13.89
C LEU A 32 -17.99 -27.68 13.84
N LEU A 33 -17.19 -27.80 14.91
CA LEU A 33 -15.84 -27.25 14.97
C LEU A 33 -14.94 -27.61 13.77
N PRO A 34 -14.83 -28.88 13.32
CA PRO A 34 -14.00 -29.22 12.15
C PRO A 34 -14.49 -28.54 10.87
N TRP A 35 -15.81 -28.38 10.69
CA TRP A 35 -16.37 -27.67 9.54
C TRP A 35 -16.09 -26.17 9.59
N ILE A 36 -16.18 -25.55 10.77
CA ILE A 36 -15.84 -24.14 10.95
C ILE A 36 -14.35 -23.91 10.64
N LEU A 37 -13.47 -24.79 11.12
CA LEU A 37 -12.04 -24.72 10.81
C LEU A 37 -11.77 -24.93 9.32
N ALA A 38 -12.42 -25.90 8.68
CA ALA A 38 -12.30 -26.12 7.23
C ALA A 38 -12.72 -24.89 6.42
N VAL A 39 -13.86 -24.26 6.79
CA VAL A 39 -14.32 -23.02 6.14
C VAL A 39 -13.35 -21.87 6.36
N GLN A 40 -12.75 -21.75 7.54
CA GLN A 40 -11.73 -20.72 7.81
C GLN A 40 -10.47 -20.91 6.95
N VAL A 41 -9.98 -22.14 6.83
CA VAL A 41 -8.81 -22.45 6.00
C VAL A 41 -9.11 -22.18 4.53
N VAL A 42 -10.21 -22.73 4.00
CA VAL A 42 -10.62 -22.52 2.61
C VAL A 42 -10.85 -21.02 2.33
N GLY A 43 -11.50 -20.31 3.25
CA GLY A 43 -11.73 -18.86 3.11
C GLY A 43 -10.42 -18.06 3.13
N ALA A 44 -9.48 -18.43 3.98
CA ALA A 44 -8.15 -17.80 4.02
C ALA A 44 -7.37 -18.08 2.73
N ASP A 45 -7.36 -19.32 2.25
CA ASP A 45 -6.68 -19.71 1.02
C ASP A 45 -7.28 -19.01 -0.20
N MET A 46 -8.61 -18.90 -0.29
CA MET A 46 -9.29 -18.12 -1.33
C MET A 46 -8.93 -16.64 -1.27
N GLY A 47 -8.84 -16.08 -0.05
CA GLY A 47 -8.41 -14.70 0.16
C GLY A 47 -6.98 -14.47 -0.34
N VAL A 48 -6.05 -15.35 0.02
CA VAL A 48 -4.66 -15.30 -0.46
C VAL A 48 -4.60 -15.46 -1.97
N ALA A 49 -5.32 -16.43 -2.55
CA ALA A 49 -5.37 -16.65 -3.99
C ALA A 49 -5.89 -15.42 -4.74
N THR A 50 -6.90 -14.74 -4.20
CA THR A 50 -7.45 -13.52 -4.79
C THR A 50 -6.43 -12.37 -4.75
N VAL A 51 -5.77 -12.16 -3.61
CA VAL A 51 -4.71 -11.13 -3.49
C VAL A 51 -3.53 -11.46 -4.41
N ALA A 52 -3.13 -12.73 -4.51
CA ALA A 52 -2.07 -13.16 -5.41
C ALA A 52 -2.45 -12.92 -6.88
N TRP A 53 -3.70 -13.25 -7.26
CA TRP A 53 -4.20 -13.00 -8.61
C TRP A 53 -4.20 -11.52 -8.98
N ILE A 54 -4.66 -10.65 -8.08
CA ILE A 54 -4.67 -9.18 -8.29
C ILE A 54 -3.24 -8.65 -8.48
N ASN A 55 -2.28 -9.11 -7.67
CA ASN A 55 -0.89 -8.70 -7.83
C ASN A 55 -0.29 -9.24 -9.14
N LEU A 56 -0.61 -10.47 -9.52
CA LEU A 56 -0.11 -11.07 -10.76
C LEU A 56 -0.68 -10.37 -12.00
N SER A 57 -1.99 -10.05 -12.00
CA SER A 57 -2.60 -9.29 -13.09
C SER A 57 -1.98 -7.91 -13.21
N ARG A 58 -1.74 -7.22 -12.09
CA ARG A 58 -1.05 -5.92 -12.06
C ARG A 58 0.34 -5.99 -12.69
N VAL A 59 1.13 -7.00 -12.33
CA VAL A 59 2.48 -7.19 -12.90
C VAL A 59 2.42 -7.53 -14.38
N SER A 60 1.44 -8.34 -14.81
CA SER A 60 1.22 -8.66 -16.22
C SER A 60 0.89 -7.40 -17.03
N ASP A 61 -0.04 -6.57 -16.54
CA ASP A 61 -0.43 -5.31 -17.18
C ASP A 61 0.77 -4.35 -17.31
N LEU A 62 1.55 -4.19 -16.23
CA LEU A 62 2.76 -3.36 -16.25
C LEU A 62 3.84 -3.88 -17.21
N SER A 63 3.96 -5.20 -17.35
CA SER A 63 4.92 -5.80 -18.26
C SER A 63 4.59 -5.51 -19.73
N GLY A 64 3.29 -5.46 -20.07
CA GLY A 64 2.84 -5.10 -21.42
C GLY A 64 3.10 -3.63 -21.78
N GLU A 65 3.04 -2.74 -20.80
CA GLU A 65 3.21 -1.30 -20.97
C GLU A 65 4.62 -0.79 -20.63
N LEU A 66 5.53 -1.69 -20.27
CA LEU A 66 6.85 -1.30 -19.74
C LEU A 66 7.60 -0.39 -20.70
N THR A 67 7.57 -0.66 -22.01
CA THR A 67 8.21 0.20 -23.03
C THR A 67 7.64 1.63 -23.02
N SER A 68 6.32 1.76 -22.87
CA SER A 68 5.63 3.06 -22.79
C SER A 68 6.01 3.79 -21.51
N ILE A 69 6.00 3.09 -20.37
CA ILE A 69 6.41 3.62 -19.08
C ILE A 69 7.89 4.05 -19.09
N CYS A 70 8.78 3.27 -19.69
CA CYS A 70 10.20 3.62 -19.77
C CYS A 70 10.44 4.89 -20.59
N SER A 71 9.54 5.24 -21.53
CA SER A 71 9.66 6.47 -22.33
C SER A 71 9.36 7.75 -21.55
N GLU A 72 8.72 7.64 -20.39
CA GLU A 72 8.43 8.75 -19.49
C GLU A 72 9.67 9.21 -18.70
N PHE A 73 10.69 8.37 -18.61
CA PHE A 73 11.89 8.69 -17.85
C PHE A 73 12.82 9.66 -18.60
N PRO A 74 13.54 10.53 -17.87
CA PRO A 74 14.53 11.41 -18.49
C PRO A 74 15.61 10.59 -19.19
N ARG A 75 16.17 11.10 -20.30
CA ARG A 75 17.23 10.40 -21.05
C ARG A 75 18.45 10.01 -20.21
N SER A 76 18.71 10.75 -19.14
CA SER A 76 19.81 10.50 -18.21
C SER A 76 19.45 11.03 -16.82
N GLY A 77 19.88 10.33 -15.78
CA GLY A 77 19.68 10.73 -14.39
C GLY A 77 18.72 9.81 -13.63
N PRO A 78 18.53 10.08 -12.34
CA PRO A 78 17.67 9.28 -11.48
C PRO A 78 16.19 9.59 -11.73
N ALA A 79 15.37 8.55 -11.70
CA ALA A 79 13.93 8.64 -11.88
C ALA A 79 13.22 8.71 -10.54
N LEU A 80 12.33 9.70 -10.35
CA LEU A 80 11.50 9.77 -9.15
C LEU A 80 10.38 8.73 -9.25
N VAL A 81 10.48 7.68 -8.43
CA VAL A 81 9.52 6.57 -8.46
C VAL A 81 9.13 6.17 -7.05
N GLU A 82 7.87 5.79 -6.87
CA GLU A 82 7.42 5.15 -5.64
C GLU A 82 7.90 3.69 -5.57
N GLU A 83 7.95 3.00 -6.71
CA GLU A 83 8.41 1.62 -6.82
C GLU A 83 9.73 1.49 -7.58
N ALA A 84 10.76 1.06 -6.85
CA ALA A 84 12.15 0.91 -7.33
C ALA A 84 12.27 0.04 -8.58
N GLY A 85 11.44 -1.00 -8.64
CA GLY A 85 11.50 -2.04 -9.65
C GLY A 85 11.29 -1.48 -11.05
N ILE A 86 10.39 -0.51 -11.20
CA ILE A 86 10.04 0.08 -12.50
C ILE A 86 11.23 0.88 -13.06
N ALA A 87 11.81 1.79 -12.27
CA ALA A 87 12.99 2.53 -12.69
C ALA A 87 14.17 1.60 -13.05
N ARG A 88 14.41 0.58 -12.23
CA ARG A 88 15.47 -0.41 -12.50
C ARG A 88 15.22 -1.23 -13.75
N ALA A 89 13.98 -1.63 -14.02
CA ALA A 89 13.60 -2.35 -15.23
C ALA A 89 13.84 -1.50 -16.49
N CYS A 90 13.69 -0.19 -16.39
CA CYS A 90 14.01 0.76 -17.45
C CYS A 90 15.49 1.20 -17.49
N GLY A 91 16.36 0.65 -16.63
CA GLY A 91 17.78 0.98 -16.62
C GLY A 91 18.15 2.28 -15.91
N HIS A 92 17.23 2.88 -15.15
CA HIS A 92 17.44 4.12 -14.41
C HIS A 92 17.73 3.87 -12.92
N PRO A 93 18.62 4.66 -12.29
CA PRO A 93 18.72 4.69 -10.84
C PRO A 93 17.41 5.26 -10.27
N ALA A 94 16.84 4.56 -9.30
CA ALA A 94 15.60 4.99 -8.65
C ALA A 94 15.90 6.04 -7.58
N LEU A 95 15.29 7.21 -7.68
CA LEU A 95 15.21 8.18 -6.59
C LEU A 95 14.08 7.77 -5.65
N LEU A 96 14.32 6.69 -4.90
CA LEU A 96 13.43 6.20 -3.86
C LEU A 96 13.63 7.03 -2.62
N HIS A 97 12.75 7.97 -2.33
CA HIS A 97 12.82 8.61 -1.02
C HIS A 97 11.52 8.95 -0.29
N PRO A 98 10.34 8.42 -0.62
CA PRO A 98 9.15 8.92 0.06
C PRO A 98 9.12 8.55 1.57
N PHE A 99 9.17 7.26 1.93
CA PHE A 99 8.91 6.86 3.31
C PHE A 99 9.90 7.45 4.35
N ILE A 100 11.19 7.49 4.01
CA ILE A 100 12.22 8.03 4.91
C ILE A 100 12.09 9.55 5.03
N MET A 101 11.83 10.26 3.93
CA MET A 101 11.70 11.72 3.92
C MET A 101 10.59 12.21 4.82
N THR A 102 9.37 11.68 4.66
CA THR A 102 8.20 12.19 5.40
C THR A 102 8.34 11.91 6.89
N SER A 103 8.81 10.71 7.26
CA SER A 103 9.06 10.34 8.65
C SER A 103 10.17 11.18 9.30
N LEU A 104 11.28 11.40 8.60
CA LEU A 104 12.38 12.23 9.11
C LEU A 104 12.02 13.72 9.17
N SER A 105 11.30 14.22 8.16
CA SER A 105 10.81 15.61 8.11
C SER A 105 9.86 15.91 9.27
N ARG A 106 8.88 15.02 9.53
CA ARG A 106 7.95 15.17 10.68
C ARG A 106 8.67 15.19 12.03
N ARG A 107 9.84 14.54 12.14
CA ARG A 107 10.66 14.51 13.36
C ARG A 107 11.68 15.68 13.43
N GLY A 108 11.72 16.55 12.43
CA GLY A 108 12.70 17.63 12.32
C GLY A 108 14.13 17.14 12.08
N LEU A 109 14.31 15.88 11.68
CA LEU A 109 15.62 15.26 11.44
C LEU A 109 16.11 15.42 10.00
N TRP A 110 15.25 15.91 9.12
CA TRP A 110 15.57 16.20 7.73
C TRP A 110 14.72 17.37 7.24
N ASN A 111 15.30 18.27 6.46
CA ASN A 111 14.56 19.39 5.86
C ASN A 111 14.08 19.00 4.47
N ALA A 112 12.76 19.02 4.25
CA ALA A 112 12.14 18.66 2.99
C ALA A 112 12.08 19.78 1.95
N THR A 113 12.30 21.02 2.36
CA THR A 113 12.00 22.20 1.53
C THR A 113 12.74 22.19 0.20
N ASP A 114 14.01 21.79 0.17
CA ASP A 114 14.80 21.77 -1.07
C ASP A 114 14.22 20.76 -2.07
N PHE A 115 13.85 19.57 -1.59
CA PHE A 115 13.23 18.54 -2.42
C PHE A 115 11.85 18.96 -2.91
N GLU A 116 11.02 19.52 -2.02
CA GLU A 116 9.67 20.01 -2.35
C GLU A 116 9.71 21.13 -3.39
N THR A 117 10.70 22.01 -3.29
CA THR A 117 10.94 23.11 -4.24
C THR A 117 11.41 22.57 -5.58
N ALA A 118 12.42 21.71 -5.59
CA ALA A 118 12.94 21.08 -6.82
C ALA A 118 11.86 20.30 -7.56
N LEU A 119 10.99 19.59 -6.83
CA LEU A 119 9.87 18.86 -7.42
C LEU A 119 8.85 19.80 -8.05
N SER A 120 8.44 20.83 -7.33
CA SER A 120 7.47 21.81 -7.83
C SER A 120 8.01 22.62 -9.02
N ALA A 121 9.34 22.78 -9.10
CA ALA A 121 10.03 23.41 -10.21
C ALA A 121 10.25 22.47 -11.42
N GLY A 122 9.88 21.19 -11.31
CA GLY A 122 10.03 20.22 -12.40
C GLY A 122 11.45 19.72 -12.62
N GLU A 123 12.37 19.90 -11.66
CA GLU A 123 13.79 19.53 -11.83
C GLU A 123 14.00 18.01 -12.03
N PHE A 124 13.04 17.20 -11.59
CA PHE A 124 13.06 15.74 -11.76
C PHE A 124 12.41 15.26 -13.06
N GLY A 125 11.80 16.16 -13.84
CA GLY A 125 11.09 15.83 -15.08
C GLY A 125 9.78 15.10 -14.82
N THR A 126 9.84 13.76 -14.74
CA THR A 126 8.65 12.91 -14.56
C THR A 126 8.77 12.04 -13.31
N ALA A 127 7.72 12.03 -12.51
CA ALA A 127 7.53 11.13 -11.38
C ALA A 127 6.58 9.99 -11.75
N LEU A 128 6.90 8.75 -11.37
CA LEU A 128 5.95 7.63 -11.41
C LEU A 128 5.45 7.31 -10.01
N ILE A 129 4.14 7.42 -9.82
CA ILE A 129 3.44 7.14 -8.57
C ILE A 129 2.41 6.02 -8.78
N ASP A 130 2.08 5.28 -7.73
CA ASP A 130 1.16 4.14 -7.76
C ASP A 130 -0.25 4.48 -7.24
N PHE A 131 -0.63 5.75 -7.34
CA PHE A 131 -1.95 6.26 -6.97
C PHE A 131 -2.39 7.38 -7.92
N ASP A 132 -3.69 7.61 -8.02
CA ASP A 132 -4.26 8.72 -8.79
C ASP A 132 -4.03 10.05 -8.05
N PRO A 133 -3.24 11.00 -8.61
CA PRO A 133 -2.93 12.27 -7.95
C PRO A 133 -4.15 13.20 -7.81
N LYS A 134 -5.21 12.97 -8.59
CA LYS A 134 -6.45 13.77 -8.55
C LYS A 134 -7.39 13.33 -7.42
N GLN A 135 -7.21 12.12 -6.90
CA GLN A 135 -8.03 11.59 -5.82
C GLN A 135 -7.47 11.95 -4.44
N PRO A 136 -8.29 11.86 -3.38
CA PRO A 136 -7.80 11.92 -2.01
C PRO A 136 -6.80 10.78 -1.75
N VAL A 137 -5.55 11.14 -1.48
CA VAL A 137 -4.48 10.20 -1.18
C VAL A 137 -4.67 9.69 0.26
N THR A 138 -4.59 8.38 0.48
CA THR A 138 -4.84 7.75 1.78
C THR A 138 -3.80 6.68 2.12
N GLY A 139 -3.82 6.21 3.37
CA GLY A 139 -3.02 5.07 3.81
C GLY A 139 -1.52 5.30 3.66
N VAL A 140 -0.83 4.30 3.10
CA VAL A 140 0.63 4.25 3.04
C VAL A 140 1.23 5.41 2.24
N HIS A 141 0.51 5.95 1.25
CA HIS A 141 0.99 7.06 0.43
C HIS A 141 1.06 8.38 1.23
N LEU A 142 0.19 8.59 2.23
CA LEU A 142 0.26 9.74 3.15
C LEU A 142 1.43 9.64 4.14
N ASP A 143 1.90 8.43 4.42
CA ASP A 143 3.08 8.21 5.25
C ASP A 143 4.37 8.32 4.43
N ARG A 144 4.24 8.19 3.12
CA ARG A 144 5.31 8.23 2.12
C ARG A 144 5.56 9.64 1.63
N TRP A 145 4.56 10.48 1.41
CA TRP A 145 4.78 11.80 0.83
C TRP A 145 4.39 12.92 1.81
N THR A 146 5.15 14.02 1.77
CA THR A 146 4.78 15.22 2.50
C THR A 146 3.58 15.88 1.84
N GLY A 147 2.83 16.67 2.59
CA GLY A 147 1.69 17.42 2.07
C GLY A 147 2.04 18.28 0.84
N PRO A 148 3.15 19.05 0.86
CA PRO A 148 3.59 19.82 -0.30
C PRO A 148 3.86 18.97 -1.54
N VAL A 149 4.51 17.80 -1.41
CA VAL A 149 4.76 16.89 -2.54
C VAL A 149 3.45 16.36 -3.14
N LEU A 150 2.50 15.93 -2.30
CA LEU A 150 1.20 15.47 -2.77
C LEU A 150 0.42 16.56 -3.52
N ASN A 151 0.53 17.81 -3.05
CA ASN A 151 -0.06 18.95 -3.74
C ASN A 151 0.64 19.23 -5.07
N ALA A 152 1.98 19.11 -5.14
CA ALA A 152 2.73 19.26 -6.37
C ALA A 152 2.33 18.22 -7.42
N PHE A 153 2.16 16.94 -7.03
CA PHE A 153 1.67 15.91 -7.94
C PHE A 153 0.27 16.22 -8.48
N ARG A 154 -0.64 16.68 -7.62
CA ARG A 154 -1.99 17.06 -8.03
C ARG A 154 -2.00 18.24 -9.00
N ALA A 155 -1.09 19.20 -8.79
CA ALA A 155 -0.99 20.43 -9.57
C ALA A 155 -0.16 20.30 -10.86
N ALA A 156 0.53 19.17 -11.07
CA ALA A 156 1.35 18.96 -12.24
C ALA A 156 0.54 19.07 -13.55
N PRO A 157 1.08 19.73 -14.59
CA PRO A 157 0.36 20.03 -15.83
C PRO A 157 0.01 18.78 -16.64
N THR A 158 0.88 17.76 -16.60
CA THR A 158 0.72 16.54 -17.39
C THR A 158 0.64 15.33 -16.47
N GLN A 159 -0.42 14.53 -16.65
CA GLN A 159 -0.70 13.34 -15.83
C GLN A 159 -1.22 12.24 -16.74
N THR A 160 -0.48 11.15 -16.87
CA THR A 160 -0.79 10.01 -17.74
C THR A 160 -1.07 8.78 -16.88
N ALA A 161 -2.22 8.14 -17.08
CA ALA A 161 -2.58 6.90 -16.39
C ALA A 161 -2.11 5.68 -17.18
N TYR A 162 -1.54 4.71 -16.46
CA TYR A 162 -1.15 3.41 -16.99
C TYR A 162 -1.96 2.27 -16.34
N PRO A 163 -2.15 1.16 -17.07
CA PRO A 163 -2.63 -0.09 -16.48
C PRO A 163 -1.85 -0.50 -15.22
N GLY A 164 -2.52 -1.20 -14.31
CA GLY A 164 -1.93 -1.56 -13.02
C GLY A 164 -1.87 -0.41 -12.00
N GLY A 165 -2.53 0.72 -12.26
CA GLY A 165 -2.70 1.82 -11.30
C GLY A 165 -1.47 2.72 -11.12
N VAL A 166 -0.59 2.74 -12.13
CA VAL A 166 0.58 3.62 -12.15
C VAL A 166 0.25 4.91 -12.90
N TRP A 167 0.81 6.02 -12.45
CA TRP A 167 0.64 7.33 -13.05
C TRP A 167 1.98 7.98 -13.30
N ALA A 168 2.19 8.49 -14.51
CA ALA A 168 3.27 9.42 -14.82
C ALA A 168 2.78 10.84 -14.60
N VAL A 169 3.58 11.61 -13.86
CA VAL A 169 3.27 12.98 -13.46
C VAL A 169 4.47 13.84 -13.84
N SER A 170 4.28 14.81 -14.73
CA SER A 170 5.36 15.62 -15.29
C SER A 170 5.07 17.11 -15.28
N TRP A 171 6.15 17.89 -15.22
CA TRP A 171 6.18 19.35 -15.16
C TRP A 171 6.81 19.96 -16.42
#